data_AF-A0A820MJJ7-F1
#
_entry.id   AF-A0A820MJJ7-F1
#
_cell.length_a   1.000
_cell.length_b   1.000
_cell.length_c   1.000
_cell.angle_alpha   90.00
_cell.angle_beta   90.00
_cell.angle_gamma   90.00
#
_symmetry.space_group_name_H-M   'P 1'
#
loop_
_entity.id
_entity.type
_entity.pdbx_description
1 polymer ?
#
loop_
_entity_poly.entity_id
_entity_poly.type
_entity_poly.pdbx_seq_one_letter_code
_entity_poly.pdbx_strand_id
1 'polypeptide(L)'
;MTTEYNKAQLTFMRREHFVNNTISELEKSNWNPIDGYQYFPLQTLEDATKGLIQLFPDLKEKVSIAQNECYTESTLLSKEESAAIYLYSMASAFFVHLNEALRAQNQNDLEP
;
A
#
# COMPACT_ATOMS: atom_id res chain seq x y z
N MET A 1 44.58 -16.05 31.17
CA MET A 1 43.34 -15.89 31.95
C MET A 1 42.54 -14.69 31.39
N THR A 2 42.33 -14.66 30.07
CA THR A 2 41.88 -13.45 29.33
C THR A 2 40.93 -13.77 28.17
N THR A 3 40.72 -15.04 27.83
CA THR A 3 39.94 -15.43 26.65
C THR A 3 38.45 -15.65 26.95
N GLU A 4 38.10 -16.09 28.16
CA GLU A 4 36.69 -16.29 28.56
C GLU A 4 35.98 -14.98 28.90
N TYR A 5 36.69 -14.01 29.50
CA TYR A 5 36.16 -12.69 29.83
C TYR A 5 35.73 -11.91 28.56
N ASN A 6 36.53 -12.01 27.49
CA ASN A 6 36.24 -11.36 26.21
C ASN A 6 35.07 -12.01 25.47
N LYS A 7 34.88 -13.34 25.60
CA LYS A 7 33.70 -14.02 25.06
C LYS A 7 32.44 -13.55 25.77
N ALA A 8 32.42 -13.51 27.10
CA ALA A 8 31.25 -13.07 27.87
C ALA A 8 30.85 -11.62 27.57
N GLN A 9 31.82 -10.70 27.41
CA GLN A 9 31.54 -9.33 26.99
C GLN A 9 31.01 -9.25 25.55
N LEU A 10 31.55 -10.03 24.61
CA LEU A 10 31.03 -10.10 23.23
C LEU A 10 29.61 -10.68 23.17
N THR A 11 29.27 -11.70 23.97
CA THR A 11 27.90 -12.25 24.03
C THR A 11 26.90 -11.33 24.74
N PHE A 12 27.37 -10.49 25.67
CA PHE A 12 26.55 -9.49 26.34
C PHE A 12 26.23 -8.32 25.40
N MET A 13 27.25 -7.78 24.71
CA MET A 13 27.07 -6.73 23.70
C MET A 13 26.19 -7.23 22.54
N ARG A 14 26.40 -8.45 22.04
CA ARG A 14 25.58 -9.03 20.95
C ARG A 14 24.10 -9.21 21.30
N ARG A 15 23.76 -9.39 22.58
CA ARG A 15 22.36 -9.54 23.02
C ARG A 15 21.66 -8.20 23.22
N GLU A 16 22.37 -7.15 23.60
CA GLU A 16 21.82 -5.79 23.73
C GLU A 16 21.51 -5.15 22.35
N HIS A 17 22.25 -5.52 21.30
CA HIS A 17 22.04 -4.97 19.94
C HIS A 17 20.89 -5.61 19.15
N PHE A 18 20.31 -6.73 19.62
CA PHE A 18 19.23 -7.43 18.91
C PHE A 18 17.85 -7.32 19.59
N VAL A 19 17.77 -6.70 20.76
CA VAL A 19 16.51 -6.60 21.53
C VAL A 19 16.03 -5.16 21.65
N ASN A 20 16.84 -4.17 21.23
CA ASN A 20 16.51 -2.74 21.35
C ASN A 20 15.96 -2.04 20.09
N ASN A 21 15.70 -2.76 18.99
CA ASN A 21 14.83 -2.31 17.89
C ASN A 21 13.32 -2.49 18.25
N THR A 22 13.04 -2.34 19.53
CA THR A 22 11.91 -2.87 20.31
C THR A 22 10.65 -2.09 20.03
N ILE A 23 9.60 -2.79 19.61
CA ILE A 23 8.19 -2.37 19.63
C ILE A 23 7.86 -1.18 18.73
N SER A 24 8.59 -0.06 18.78
CA SER A 24 8.30 1.15 17.99
C SER A 24 8.51 0.95 16.48
N GLU A 25 9.48 0.14 16.07
CA GLU A 25 9.62 -0.27 14.66
C GLU A 25 8.46 -1.20 14.24
N LEU A 26 8.09 -2.16 15.10
CA LEU A 26 6.92 -3.03 14.87
C LEU A 26 5.59 -2.26 14.85
N GLU A 27 5.43 -1.24 15.69
CA GLU A 27 4.27 -0.35 15.72
C GLU A 27 4.20 0.52 14.47
N LYS A 28 5.34 1.01 13.97
CA LYS A 28 5.43 1.70 12.67
C LYS A 28 5.12 0.76 11.50
N SER A 29 5.63 -0.47 11.52
CA SER A 29 5.37 -1.48 10.48
C SER A 29 3.94 -2.03 10.52
N ASN A 30 3.24 -1.91 11.65
CA ASN A 30 1.84 -2.33 11.80
C ASN A 30 0.85 -1.18 11.57
N TRP A 31 1.32 -0.06 11.01
CA TRP A 31 0.46 1.03 10.58
C TRP A 31 -0.42 0.53 9.42
N ASN A 32 -1.73 0.46 9.66
CA ASN A 32 -2.68 0.19 8.60
C ASN A 32 -2.80 1.46 7.73
N PRO A 33 -2.32 1.46 6.48
CA PRO A 33 -2.27 2.66 5.65
C PRO A 33 -3.65 3.20 5.28
N ILE A 34 -4.70 2.39 5.47
CA ILE A 34 -6.09 2.75 5.24
C ILE A 34 -6.86 3.01 6.54
N ASP A 35 -6.18 3.06 7.70
CA ASP A 35 -6.86 3.38 8.96
C ASP A 35 -7.51 4.76 8.90
N GLY A 36 -8.71 4.86 9.47
CA GLY A 36 -9.57 6.05 9.38
C GLY A 36 -10.35 6.18 8.07
N TYR A 37 -9.87 5.65 6.94
CA TYR A 37 -10.58 5.73 5.65
C TYR A 37 -11.82 4.83 5.60
N GLN A 38 -11.87 3.77 6.41
CA GLN A 38 -13.02 2.86 6.52
C GLN A 38 -14.34 3.53 6.94
N TYR A 39 -14.28 4.73 7.51
CA TYR A 39 -15.45 5.50 7.94
C TYR A 39 -15.88 6.56 6.93
N PHE A 40 -15.12 6.75 5.85
CA PHE A 40 -15.43 7.75 4.84
C PHE A 40 -16.43 7.18 3.83
N PRO A 41 -17.38 7.99 3.35
CA PRO A 41 -18.27 7.55 2.29
C PRO A 41 -17.45 7.25 1.04
N LEU A 42 -17.70 6.09 0.44
CA LEU A 42 -17.11 5.70 -0.84
C LEU A 42 -17.57 6.68 -1.92
N GLN A 43 -16.61 7.23 -2.65
CA GLN A 43 -16.89 8.00 -3.87
C GLN A 43 -17.09 7.05 -5.05
N THR A 44 -17.73 7.55 -6.10
CA THR A 44 -17.80 6.84 -7.38
C THR A 44 -16.39 6.73 -7.97
N LEU A 45 -16.14 5.64 -8.69
CA LEU A 45 -14.85 5.46 -9.38
C LEU A 45 -14.59 6.59 -10.40
N GLU A 46 -15.65 7.13 -11.01
CA GLU A 46 -15.57 8.22 -11.97
C GLU A 46 -15.13 9.54 -11.30
N ASP A 47 -15.68 9.87 -10.14
CA ASP A 47 -15.28 11.07 -9.41
C ASP A 47 -13.84 10.95 -8.88
N ALA A 48 -13.49 9.78 -8.35
CA ALA A 48 -12.14 9.50 -7.84
C ALA A 48 -11.06 9.61 -8.93
N THR A 49 -11.39 9.24 -10.17
CA THR A 49 -10.44 9.24 -11.30
C THR A 49 -10.45 10.54 -12.11
N LYS A 50 -11.40 11.44 -11.87
CA LYS A 50 -11.59 12.67 -12.65
C LYS A 50 -10.34 13.54 -12.77
N GLY A 51 -9.57 13.67 -11.69
CA GLY A 51 -8.31 14.42 -11.69
C GLY A 51 -7.18 13.74 -12.48
N LEU A 52 -7.28 12.43 -12.68
CA LEU A 52 -6.27 11.62 -13.35
C LEU A 52 -6.50 11.51 -14.88
N ILE A 53 -7.70 11.82 -15.37
CA ILE A 53 -8.04 11.75 -16.81
C ILE A 53 -7.10 12.63 -17.65
N GLN A 54 -6.63 13.76 -17.12
CA GLN A 54 -5.68 14.62 -17.85
C GLN A 54 -4.30 13.96 -18.04
N LEU A 55 -3.92 13.06 -17.13
CA LEU A 55 -2.65 12.33 -17.17
C LEU A 55 -2.77 11.02 -17.97
N PHE A 56 -3.97 10.43 -17.97
CA PHE A 56 -4.28 9.16 -18.61
C PHE A 56 -5.53 9.33 -19.49
N PRO A 57 -5.36 9.75 -20.75
CA PRO A 57 -6.48 10.06 -21.64
C PRO A 57 -7.45 8.90 -21.86
N ASP A 58 -6.94 7.67 -21.78
CA ASP A 58 -7.68 6.42 -21.94
C ASP A 58 -8.33 5.92 -20.63
N LEU A 59 -8.08 6.59 -19.50
CA LEU A 59 -8.61 6.20 -18.19
C LEU A 59 -10.12 6.19 -18.15
N LYS A 60 -10.77 7.14 -18.83
CA LYS A 60 -12.23 7.22 -18.86
C LYS A 60 -12.86 5.95 -19.46
N GLU A 61 -12.30 5.45 -20.56
CA GLU A 61 -12.75 4.21 -21.18
C GLU A 61 -12.50 3.02 -20.25
N LYS A 62 -11.33 2.98 -19.62
CA LYS A 62 -10.95 1.93 -18.67
C LYS A 62 -11.83 1.88 -17.43
N VAL A 63 -12.23 3.03 -16.90
CA VAL A 63 -13.21 3.14 -15.80
C VAL A 63 -14.54 2.54 -16.23
N SER A 64 -15.01 2.87 -17.43
CA SER A 64 -16.26 2.32 -17.95
C SER A 64 -16.19 0.80 -18.14
N ILE A 65 -15.08 0.28 -18.68
CA ILE A 65 -14.83 -1.16 -18.78
C ILE A 65 -14.86 -1.80 -17.38
N ALA A 66 -14.16 -1.22 -16.42
CA ALA A 66 -14.08 -1.75 -15.06
C ALA A 66 -15.45 -1.81 -14.37
N GLN A 67 -16.28 -0.77 -14.52
CA GLN A 67 -17.64 -0.76 -13.96
C GLN A 67 -18.56 -1.82 -14.58
N ASN A 68 -18.30 -2.21 -15.83
CA ASN A 68 -19.12 -3.18 -16.58
C ASN A 68 -18.64 -4.63 -16.40
N GLU A 69 -17.33 -4.84 -16.26
CA GLU A 69 -16.71 -6.17 -16.25
C GLU A 69 -16.28 -6.65 -14.85
N CYS A 70 -16.35 -5.78 -13.83
CA CYS A 70 -16.02 -6.18 -12.48
C CYS A 70 -16.96 -7.26 -11.93
N TYR A 71 -16.47 -7.97 -10.93
CA TYR A 71 -17.23 -9.01 -10.25
C TYR A 71 -18.36 -8.41 -9.40
N THR A 72 -19.61 -8.77 -9.72
CA THR A 72 -20.82 -8.21 -9.10
C THR A 72 -21.39 -9.06 -7.96
N GLU A 73 -20.99 -10.33 -7.86
CA GLU A 73 -21.59 -11.28 -6.91
C GLU A 73 -20.87 -11.30 -5.54
N SER A 74 -20.07 -10.29 -5.25
CA SER A 74 -19.36 -10.20 -3.96
C SER A 74 -20.32 -9.83 -2.83
N THR A 75 -20.25 -10.56 -1.72
CA THR A 75 -20.94 -10.18 -0.47
C THR A 75 -20.10 -9.25 0.40
N LEU A 76 -18.82 -9.04 0.05
CA LEU A 76 -17.85 -8.29 0.86
C LEU A 76 -17.50 -6.92 0.27
N LEU A 77 -17.74 -6.72 -1.04
CA LEU A 77 -17.36 -5.52 -1.77
C LEU A 77 -18.57 -4.90 -2.42
N SER A 78 -18.66 -3.58 -2.34
CA SER A 78 -19.55 -2.79 -3.18
C SER A 78 -19.12 -2.87 -4.65
N LYS A 79 -20.05 -2.51 -5.54
CA LYS A 79 -19.76 -2.44 -6.99
C LYS A 79 -18.60 -1.49 -7.29
N GLU A 80 -18.52 -0.35 -6.59
CA GLU A 80 -17.44 0.62 -6.79
C GLU A 80 -16.08 0.06 -6.37
N GLU A 81 -16.02 -0.68 -5.25
CA GLU A 81 -14.79 -1.34 -4.79
C GLU A 81 -14.36 -2.46 -5.76
N SER A 82 -15.31 -3.27 -6.22
CA SER A 82 -15.05 -4.29 -7.26
C SER A 82 -14.52 -3.65 -8.55
N ALA A 83 -15.12 -2.54 -8.99
CA ALA A 83 -14.67 -1.81 -10.17
C ALA A 83 -13.28 -1.20 -9.99
N ALA A 84 -12.98 -0.62 -8.83
CA ALA A 84 -11.65 -0.08 -8.53
C ALA A 84 -10.56 -1.16 -8.57
N ILE A 85 -10.83 -2.32 -7.97
CA ILE A 85 -9.91 -3.47 -7.99
C ILE A 85 -9.75 -4.00 -9.42
N TYR A 86 -10.84 -4.08 -10.19
CA TYR A 86 -10.77 -4.49 -11.60
C TYR A 86 -9.89 -3.53 -12.41
N LEU A 87 -10.12 -2.22 -12.30
CA LEU A 87 -9.32 -1.20 -12.98
C LEU A 87 -7.83 -1.31 -12.65
N TYR A 88 -7.51 -1.55 -11.37
CA TYR A 88 -6.13 -1.70 -10.89
C TYR A 88 -5.47 -3.00 -11.36
N SER A 89 -6.23 -4.08 -11.51
CA SER A 89 -5.73 -5.41 -11.90
C SER A 89 -5.77 -5.68 -13.41
N MET A 90 -6.51 -4.87 -14.16
CA MET A 90 -6.60 -4.97 -15.61
C MET A 90 -5.23 -4.86 -16.26
N ALA A 91 -4.99 -5.66 -17.31
CA ALA A 91 -3.75 -5.68 -18.08
C ALA A 91 -3.53 -4.37 -18.88
N SER A 92 -3.18 -3.30 -18.17
CA SER A 92 -2.96 -1.97 -18.71
C SER A 92 -1.80 -1.27 -18.01
N ALA A 93 -1.20 -0.28 -18.66
CA ALA A 93 -0.13 0.51 -18.07
C ALA A 93 -0.60 1.44 -16.93
N PHE A 94 -1.92 1.58 -16.71
CA PHE A 94 -2.48 2.48 -15.69
C PHE A 94 -1.96 2.17 -14.29
N PHE A 95 -1.99 0.90 -13.87
CA PHE A 95 -1.45 0.47 -12.58
C PHE A 95 0.03 0.84 -12.41
N VAL A 96 0.82 0.64 -13.47
CA VAL A 96 2.27 0.87 -13.42
C VAL A 96 2.52 2.36 -13.18
N HIS A 97 1.93 3.21 -14.01
CA HIS A 97 2.08 4.66 -13.89
C HIS A 97 1.49 5.22 -12.59
N LEU A 98 0.35 4.69 -12.14
CA LEU A 98 -0.25 5.08 -10.86
C LEU A 98 0.72 4.80 -9.70
N ASN A 99 1.28 3.59 -9.65
CA ASN A 99 2.21 3.21 -8.60
C ASN A 99 3.55 3.94 -8.69
N GLU A 100 4.04 4.23 -9.89
CA GLU A 100 5.22 5.09 -10.08
C GLU A 100 4.97 6.49 -9.54
N ALA A 101 3.82 7.09 -9.86
CA ALA A 101 3.46 8.43 -9.39
C ALA A 101 3.31 8.47 -7.85
N LEU A 102 2.64 7.48 -7.25
CA LEU A 102 2.48 7.38 -5.80
C LEU A 102 3.84 7.22 -5.08
N ARG A 103 4.75 6.42 -5.65
CA ARG A 103 6.11 6.23 -5.11
C ARG A 103 7.00 7.45 -5.29
N ALA A 104 6.86 8.17 -6.40
CA ALA A 104 7.62 9.39 -6.66
C ALA A 104 7.22 10.54 -5.71
N GLN A 105 5.96 10.60 -5.29
CA GLN A 105 5.50 11.63 -4.34
C GLN A 105 5.87 11.34 -2.88
N ASN A 106 6.11 10.08 -2.50
CA ASN A 106 6.34 9.65 -1.11
C ASN A 106 7.60 8.78 -0.94
N GLN A 107 8.70 9.11 -1.64
CA GLN A 107 9.91 8.28 -1.64
C GLN A 107 10.54 8.06 -0.25
N ASN A 108 10.20 8.89 0.75
CA ASN A 108 10.68 8.77 2.13
C ASN A 108 9.69 8.08 3.09
N ASP A 109 8.40 7.93 2.71
CA ASP A 109 7.34 7.40 3.58
C ASP A 109 6.79 6.03 3.11
N LEU A 110 7.19 5.58 1.91
CA LEU A 110 6.87 4.25 1.39
C LEU A 110 8.11 3.36 1.48
N GLU A 111 8.38 2.80 2.66
CA GLU A 111 9.34 1.71 2.81
C GLU A 111 8.80 0.40 2.19
N PRO A 112 9.68 -0.50 1.70
CA PRO A 112 9.31 -1.75 1.01
C PRO A 112 8.48 -2.74 1.83
#